data_AF-A0A7C2V9X9-F1
#
_entry.id   AF-A0A7C2V9X9-F1
#
_cell.length_a   1.000
_cell.length_b   1.000
_cell.length_c   1.000
_cell.angle_alpha   90.00
_cell.angle_beta   90.00
_cell.angle_gamma   90.00
#
_symmetry.space_group_name_H-M   'P 1'
#
loop_
_entity.id
_entity.type
_entity.pdbx_description
1 polymer ?
#
loop_
_entity_poly.entity_id
_entity_poly.type
_entity_poly.pdbx_seq_one_letter_code
_entity_poly.pdbx_strand_id
1 'polypeptide(L)'
;MTAWERILQHLERRVNPHTFSTWFQPTRQQSLENGRLVVRVPTKAFRKRLSETYGELIRAVLVEVGMADTQVEFVPTEPERPSTTAQPRLDFDAVDPQLNPRFTFETFVVGASNQFAHAAALAVADRPSKAYNPLFLYGGVGMGKTHLMQAIGHRIKRHNPACRLTYISAEKFTMEVINSLRFDRMVSFRNRFHTVDVLLIDDIQFIAGKERTQEEFFHTFNALYDQQKQIVISSDSLPKEISSLEERLRSRFEWGLVADIQPPDLETKIAILQKKAETERVFLPDEVAEFIARSIKSNVRELEGALTRLVAFASLTGQPLNLATAHAALKSIIDSQDKRVTIELIQKRVGEHFQLRPEDLKMRSNAKAIAYPRQIAMYLVKQLTSASLPEIGRQFGGKHHTTVLHSINKIDTLRRTDKELNRTITKLLDSIQ
;
A
#
# COMPACT_ATOMS: atom_id res chain seq x y z
N MET A 1 32.81 -23.22 -25.59
CA MET A 1 32.67 -23.48 -24.15
C MET A 1 34.04 -23.34 -23.52
N THR A 2 34.21 -22.42 -22.58
CA THR A 2 35.51 -22.16 -21.94
C THR A 2 35.90 -23.31 -21.01
N ALA A 3 37.19 -23.41 -20.63
CA ALA A 3 37.65 -24.45 -19.70
C ALA A 3 36.94 -24.33 -18.34
N TRP A 4 36.71 -23.09 -17.89
CA TRP A 4 35.96 -22.83 -16.67
C TRP A 4 34.47 -23.20 -16.76
N GLU A 5 33.81 -22.99 -17.90
CA GLU A 5 32.42 -23.45 -18.09
C GLU A 5 32.28 -24.97 -17.98
N ARG A 6 33.27 -25.73 -18.46
CA ARG A 6 33.29 -27.20 -18.29
C ARG A 6 33.45 -27.60 -16.83
N ILE A 7 34.30 -26.89 -16.09
CA ILE A 7 34.49 -27.08 -14.64
C ILE A 7 33.19 -26.74 -13.88
N LEU A 8 32.50 -25.65 -14.24
CA LEU A 8 31.22 -25.25 -13.62
C LEU A 8 30.14 -26.32 -13.78
N GLN A 9 30.02 -26.98 -14.94
CA GLN A 9 29.05 -28.07 -15.13
C GLN A 9 29.30 -29.28 -14.22
N HIS A 10 30.56 -29.55 -13.88
CA HIS A 10 30.91 -30.64 -12.96
C HIS A 10 30.68 -30.23 -11.51
N LEU A 11 30.93 -28.96 -11.18
CA LEU A 11 30.67 -28.39 -9.86
C LEU A 11 29.17 -28.30 -9.55
N GLU A 12 28.33 -27.98 -10.53
CA GLU A 12 26.86 -27.88 -10.37
C GLU A 12 26.24 -29.18 -9.84
N ARG A 13 26.83 -30.33 -10.18
CA ARG A 13 26.37 -31.66 -9.72
C ARG A 13 26.90 -32.05 -8.34
N ARG A 14 27.88 -31.32 -7.79
CA ARG A 14 28.60 -31.66 -6.55
C ARG A 14 28.34 -30.70 -5.40
N VAL A 15 27.73 -29.55 -5.68
CA VAL A 15 27.28 -28.59 -4.65
C VAL A 15 25.77 -28.44 -4.72
N ASN A 16 25.15 -28.04 -3.62
CA ASN A 16 23.71 -27.75 -3.64
C ASN A 16 23.39 -26.55 -4.57
N PRO A 17 22.17 -26.47 -5.13
CA PRO A 17 21.81 -25.44 -6.12
C PRO A 17 21.97 -24.00 -5.62
N HIS A 18 21.76 -23.78 -4.32
CA HIS A 18 21.92 -22.46 -3.71
C HIS A 18 23.39 -22.03 -3.62
N THR A 19 24.29 -22.97 -3.30
CA THR A 19 25.75 -22.74 -3.27
C THR A 19 26.27 -22.48 -4.67
N PHE A 20 25.80 -23.24 -5.66
CA PHE A 20 26.19 -23.05 -7.06
C PHE A 20 25.80 -21.66 -7.57
N SER A 21 24.53 -21.29 -7.42
CA SER A 21 24.01 -19.99 -7.86
C SER A 21 24.67 -18.81 -7.16
N THR A 22 25.04 -18.97 -5.89
CA THR A 22 25.64 -17.89 -5.11
C THR A 22 27.14 -17.72 -5.38
N TRP A 23 27.92 -18.81 -5.43
CA TRP A 23 29.39 -18.74 -5.41
C TRP A 23 30.06 -19.05 -6.75
N PHE A 24 29.44 -19.90 -7.58
CA PHE A 24 30.06 -20.42 -8.80
C PHE A 24 29.47 -19.79 -10.07
N GLN A 25 28.14 -19.62 -10.13
CA GLN A 25 27.44 -19.01 -11.25
C GLN A 25 27.92 -17.58 -11.62
N PRO A 26 28.33 -16.69 -10.69
CA PRO A 26 28.80 -15.35 -11.04
C PRO A 26 30.29 -15.28 -11.43
N THR A 27 30.99 -16.40 -11.54
CA THR A 27 32.42 -16.45 -11.89
C THR A 27 32.63 -16.62 -13.40
N ARG A 28 33.69 -16.03 -13.97
CA ARG A 28 33.98 -16.11 -15.41
C ARG A 28 35.47 -16.32 -15.65
N GLN A 29 35.83 -17.11 -16.66
CA GLN A 29 37.21 -17.23 -17.10
C GLN A 29 37.70 -15.89 -17.67
N GLN A 30 38.83 -15.40 -17.20
CA GLN A 30 39.52 -14.24 -17.76
C GLN A 30 40.60 -14.65 -18.76
N SER A 31 41.45 -15.60 -18.39
CA SER A 31 42.51 -16.12 -19.26
C SER A 31 42.91 -17.53 -18.83
N LEU A 32 43.51 -18.27 -19.76
CA LEU A 32 44.12 -19.56 -19.51
C LEU A 32 45.43 -19.59 -20.31
N GLU A 33 46.55 -19.36 -19.62
CA GLU A 33 47.87 -19.27 -20.24
C GLU A 33 48.90 -19.97 -19.33
N ASN A 34 49.84 -20.72 -19.90
CA ASN A 34 50.96 -21.36 -19.19
C ASN A 34 50.56 -22.18 -17.94
N GLY A 35 49.46 -22.95 -18.01
CA GLY A 35 48.99 -23.77 -16.89
C GLY A 35 48.35 -22.96 -15.74
N ARG A 36 48.02 -21.69 -15.95
CA ARG A 36 47.33 -20.83 -14.98
C ARG A 36 45.96 -20.42 -15.52
N LEU A 37 44.91 -20.79 -14.79
CA LEU A 37 43.53 -20.43 -15.08
C LEU A 37 43.12 -19.24 -14.20
N VAL A 38 42.98 -18.07 -14.81
CA VAL A 38 42.56 -16.86 -14.11
C VAL A 38 41.04 -16.74 -14.19
N VAL A 39 40.38 -16.72 -13.04
CA VAL A 39 38.92 -16.64 -12.90
C VAL A 39 38.55 -15.32 -12.24
N ARG A 40 37.74 -14.52 -12.93
CA ARG A 40 37.16 -13.31 -12.35
C ARG A 40 36.10 -13.65 -11.32
N VAL A 41 36.23 -13.01 -10.18
CA VAL A 41 35.25 -13.10 -9.08
C VAL A 41 34.73 -11.72 -8.69
N PRO A 42 33.47 -11.61 -8.22
CA PRO A 42 32.85 -10.32 -7.93
C PRO A 42 33.55 -9.49 -6.85
N THR A 43 34.06 -10.13 -5.78
CA THR A 43 34.66 -9.41 -4.65
C THR A 43 35.82 -10.18 -4.03
N LYS A 44 36.61 -9.50 -3.17
CA LYS A 44 37.66 -10.14 -2.36
C LYS A 44 37.09 -11.25 -1.45
N ALA A 45 35.85 -11.13 -1.01
CA ALA A 45 35.17 -12.16 -0.22
C ALA A 45 34.88 -13.43 -1.05
N PHE A 46 34.53 -13.29 -2.33
CA PHE A 46 34.40 -14.44 -3.24
C PHE A 46 35.72 -15.15 -3.47
N ARG A 47 36.81 -14.40 -3.70
CA ARG A 47 38.16 -14.98 -3.81
C ARG A 47 38.47 -15.84 -2.58
N LYS A 48 38.33 -15.26 -1.38
CA LYS A 48 38.64 -15.92 -0.11
C LYS A 48 37.83 -17.21 0.06
N ARG A 49 36.52 -17.17 -0.16
CA ARG A 49 35.65 -18.33 0.03
C ARG A 49 35.86 -19.42 -1.01
N LEU A 50 36.09 -19.08 -2.28
CA LEU A 50 36.38 -20.05 -3.33
C LEU A 50 37.75 -20.71 -3.16
N SER A 51 38.76 -19.97 -2.67
CA SER A 51 40.08 -20.54 -2.40
C SER A 51 40.13 -21.37 -1.12
N GLU A 52 39.53 -20.89 -0.01
CA GLU A 52 39.67 -21.51 1.31
C GLU A 52 38.64 -22.60 1.57
N THR A 53 37.39 -22.43 1.12
CA THR A 53 36.29 -23.36 1.41
C THR A 53 36.08 -24.38 0.30
N TYR A 54 36.26 -23.99 -0.96
CA TYR A 54 35.98 -24.83 -2.13
C TYR A 54 37.23 -25.21 -2.92
N GLY A 55 38.43 -24.85 -2.47
CA GLY A 55 39.68 -25.09 -3.19
C GLY A 55 39.92 -26.57 -3.49
N GLU A 56 39.73 -27.45 -2.49
CA GLU A 56 39.91 -28.91 -2.66
C GLU A 56 38.89 -29.51 -3.64
N LEU A 57 37.64 -29.06 -3.60
CA LEU A 57 36.61 -29.49 -4.54
C LEU A 57 36.95 -29.09 -5.98
N ILE A 58 37.44 -27.86 -6.16
CA ILE A 58 37.83 -27.34 -7.47
C ILE A 58 39.04 -28.12 -8.01
N ARG A 59 40.03 -28.44 -7.17
CA ARG A 59 41.16 -29.30 -7.56
C ARG A 59 40.72 -30.70 -7.99
N ALA A 60 39.82 -31.33 -7.24
CA ALA A 60 39.29 -32.64 -7.61
C ALA A 60 38.62 -32.63 -9.00
N VAL A 61 37.86 -31.57 -9.30
CA VAL A 61 37.23 -31.39 -10.62
C VAL A 61 38.25 -31.10 -11.72
N LEU A 62 39.34 -30.36 -11.44
CA LEU A 62 40.40 -30.11 -12.42
C LEU A 62 41.09 -31.40 -12.88
N VAL A 63 41.34 -32.34 -11.95
CA VAL A 63 41.91 -33.65 -12.28
C VAL A 63 41.01 -34.43 -13.24
N GLU A 64 39.71 -34.44 -12.97
CA GLU A 64 38.72 -35.15 -13.81
C GLU A 64 38.57 -34.56 -15.21
N VAL A 65 38.73 -33.24 -15.35
CA VAL A 65 38.65 -32.55 -16.63
C VAL A 65 39.99 -32.61 -17.40
N GLY A 66 41.00 -33.32 -16.86
CA GLY A 66 42.32 -33.48 -17.50
C GLY A 66 43.23 -32.26 -17.37
N MET A 67 43.02 -31.43 -16.34
CA MET A 67 43.72 -30.17 -16.06
C MET A 67 44.45 -30.21 -14.71
N ALA A 68 44.97 -31.37 -14.30
CA ALA A 68 45.57 -31.61 -12.99
C ALA A 68 46.71 -30.63 -12.64
N ASP A 69 47.51 -30.23 -13.64
CA ASP A 69 48.65 -29.31 -13.46
C ASP A 69 48.25 -27.83 -13.52
N THR A 70 46.96 -27.51 -13.63
CA THR A 70 46.48 -26.13 -13.77
C THR A 70 46.23 -25.46 -12.42
N GLN A 71 46.88 -24.34 -12.16
CA GLN A 71 46.60 -23.52 -10.98
C GLN A 71 45.46 -22.53 -11.25
N VAL A 72 44.43 -22.55 -10.39
CA VAL A 72 43.30 -21.61 -10.48
C VAL A 72 43.55 -20.41 -9.58
N GLU A 73 43.49 -19.22 -10.17
CA GLU A 73 43.62 -17.97 -9.45
C GLU A 73 42.39 -17.11 -9.60
N PHE A 74 41.82 -16.73 -8.46
CA PHE A 74 40.66 -15.86 -8.42
C PHE A 74 41.10 -14.39 -8.31
N VAL A 75 40.81 -13.62 -9.36
CA VAL A 75 41.10 -12.18 -9.39
C VAL A 75 39.80 -11.41 -9.13
N PRO A 76 39.72 -10.66 -8.01
CA PRO A 76 38.58 -9.82 -7.73
C PRO A 76 38.55 -8.65 -8.71
N THR A 77 37.36 -8.31 -9.19
CA THR A 77 37.19 -7.10 -10.00
C THR A 77 37.19 -5.90 -9.06
N GLU A 78 38.31 -5.23 -8.87
CA GLU A 78 38.31 -3.89 -8.24
C GLU A 78 37.69 -2.88 -9.23
N PRO A 79 36.91 -1.89 -8.75
CA PRO A 79 36.25 -0.95 -9.65
C PRO A 79 37.27 0.05 -10.20
N GLU A 80 37.74 -0.16 -11.42
CA GLU A 80 38.24 0.94 -12.24
C GLU A 80 37.09 1.96 -12.44
N ARG A 81 37.41 3.23 -12.25
CA ARG A 81 36.48 4.36 -12.46
C ARG A 81 35.88 4.24 -13.86
N PRO A 82 34.55 4.16 -14.01
CA PRO A 82 33.98 3.91 -15.33
C PRO A 82 33.90 5.19 -16.15
N SER A 83 34.64 5.22 -17.24
CA SER A 83 34.29 5.97 -18.44
C SER A 83 32.93 5.51 -18.95
N THR A 84 32.13 6.49 -19.34
CA THR A 84 30.76 6.41 -19.84
C THR A 84 30.57 5.40 -20.97
N THR A 85 29.92 4.28 -20.69
CA THR A 85 29.06 3.57 -21.67
C THR A 85 27.95 2.85 -20.92
N ALA A 86 26.73 3.10 -21.38
CA ALA A 86 25.47 2.82 -20.70
C ALA A 86 25.14 1.32 -20.62
N GLN A 87 25.05 0.80 -19.41
CA GLN A 87 24.15 -0.28 -19.00
C GLN A 87 23.46 0.15 -17.70
N PRO A 88 22.17 -0.17 -17.50
CA PRO A 88 21.37 0.43 -16.44
C PRO A 88 21.86 -0.09 -15.08
N ARG A 89 22.51 0.80 -14.33
CA ARG A 89 22.72 0.62 -12.90
C ARG A 89 21.34 0.57 -12.25
N LEU A 90 21.07 -0.44 -11.45
CA LEU A 90 20.08 -0.30 -10.38
C LEU A 90 20.72 0.63 -9.35
N ASP A 91 20.57 1.94 -9.57
CA ASP A 91 20.94 2.98 -8.63
C ASP A 91 20.10 2.82 -7.35
N PHE A 92 20.70 2.24 -6.31
CA PHE A 92 20.13 2.31 -4.96
C PHE A 92 20.17 3.73 -4.38
N ASP A 93 20.92 4.65 -5.01
CA ASP A 93 20.97 6.08 -4.68
C ASP A 93 19.96 6.95 -5.45
N ALA A 94 19.27 6.39 -6.45
CA ALA A 94 18.26 7.09 -7.26
C ALA A 94 16.93 6.35 -7.25
N VAL A 95 16.46 6.01 -6.06
CA VAL A 95 15.01 5.97 -5.84
C VAL A 95 14.68 7.30 -5.19
N ASP A 96 14.70 8.35 -6.01
CA ASP A 96 13.86 9.54 -5.81
C ASP A 96 12.51 9.10 -6.38
N PRO A 97 11.50 8.74 -5.56
CA PRO A 97 10.22 8.35 -6.10
C PRO A 97 9.64 9.61 -6.70
N GLN A 98 9.86 9.76 -8.01
CA GLN A 98 9.41 10.90 -8.78
C GLN A 98 7.97 11.15 -8.38
N LEU A 99 7.78 12.31 -7.76
CA LEU A 99 6.46 12.79 -7.41
C LEU A 99 5.64 12.77 -8.68
N ASN A 100 4.47 12.14 -8.63
CA ASN A 100 3.60 12.02 -9.78
C ASN A 100 3.25 13.44 -10.26
N PRO A 101 3.59 13.83 -11.50
CA PRO A 101 3.38 15.20 -11.97
C PRO A 101 1.91 15.61 -12.01
N ARG A 102 0.98 14.64 -11.94
CA ARG A 102 -0.46 14.90 -11.88
C ARG A 102 -0.95 15.31 -10.49
N PHE A 103 -0.19 15.03 -9.43
CA PHE A 103 -0.61 15.24 -8.05
C PHE A 103 -0.08 16.57 -7.49
N THR A 104 -0.66 17.68 -7.95
CA THR A 104 -0.30 19.03 -7.50
C THR A 104 -1.47 19.71 -6.81
N PHE A 105 -1.24 20.84 -6.13
CA PHE A 105 -2.32 21.60 -5.51
C PHE A 105 -3.29 22.17 -6.56
N GLU A 106 -2.79 22.52 -7.74
CA GLU A 106 -3.59 23.09 -8.83
C GLU A 106 -4.58 22.09 -9.45
N THR A 107 -4.28 20.79 -9.36
CA THR A 107 -5.17 19.71 -9.81
C THR A 107 -6.05 19.14 -8.71
N PHE A 108 -5.85 19.56 -7.45
CA PHE A 108 -6.66 19.12 -6.32
C PHE A 108 -7.91 19.99 -6.18
N VAL A 109 -9.09 19.38 -6.27
CA VAL A 109 -10.36 20.10 -6.12
C VAL A 109 -10.70 20.22 -4.63
N VAL A 110 -10.81 21.47 -4.18
CA VAL A 110 -11.12 21.80 -2.80
C VAL A 110 -12.63 21.90 -2.60
N GLY A 111 -13.13 21.24 -1.56
CA GLY A 111 -14.52 21.32 -1.11
C GLY A 111 -14.60 21.25 0.42
N ALA A 112 -15.80 21.37 0.98
CA ALA A 112 -16.00 21.40 2.44
C ALA A 112 -15.40 20.17 3.15
N SER A 113 -15.40 19.01 2.48
CA SER A 113 -14.93 17.73 3.04
C SER A 113 -13.40 17.59 3.13
N ASN A 114 -12.64 18.47 2.47
CA ASN A 114 -11.18 18.37 2.37
C ASN A 114 -10.45 19.72 2.54
N GLN A 115 -11.19 20.82 2.74
CA GLN A 115 -10.63 22.17 2.83
C GLN A 115 -9.60 22.31 3.95
N PHE A 116 -9.86 21.71 5.12
CA PHE A 116 -8.94 21.77 6.26
C PHE A 116 -7.61 21.06 5.96
N ALA A 117 -7.68 19.81 5.47
CA ALA A 117 -6.50 19.06 5.07
C ALA A 117 -5.71 19.75 3.95
N HIS A 118 -6.40 20.35 2.99
CA HIS A 118 -5.76 21.14 1.93
C HIS A 118 -5.04 22.37 2.50
N ALA A 119 -5.68 23.14 3.38
CA ALA A 119 -5.07 24.30 4.02
C ALA A 119 -3.84 23.92 4.89
N ALA A 120 -3.95 22.82 5.64
CA ALA A 120 -2.84 22.27 6.42
C ALA A 120 -1.66 21.85 5.53
N ALA A 121 -1.95 21.15 4.43
CA ALA A 121 -0.96 20.74 3.44
C ALA A 121 -0.26 21.95 2.80
N LEU A 122 -1.01 23.00 2.45
CA LEU A 122 -0.45 24.25 1.94
C LEU A 122 0.49 24.92 2.95
N ALA A 123 0.06 25.04 4.22
CA ALA A 123 0.88 25.65 5.28
C ALA A 123 2.20 24.89 5.50
N VAL A 124 2.15 23.56 5.48
CA VAL A 124 3.33 22.69 5.57
C VAL A 124 4.24 22.82 4.35
N ALA A 125 3.68 22.95 3.15
CA ALA A 125 4.45 23.13 1.94
C ALA A 125 5.17 24.49 1.88
N ASP A 126 4.54 25.55 2.39
CA ASP A 126 5.10 26.90 2.41
C ASP A 126 6.12 27.11 3.52
N ARG A 127 5.89 26.49 4.68
CA ARG A 127 6.76 26.61 5.86
C ARG A 127 7.09 25.22 6.44
N PRO A 128 7.87 24.40 5.71
CA PRO A 128 8.26 23.06 6.17
C PRO A 128 8.90 23.13 7.56
N SER A 129 8.52 22.18 8.41
CA SER A 129 8.82 21.98 9.84
C SER A 129 8.44 23.11 10.80
N LYS A 130 8.08 24.30 10.28
CA LYS A 130 7.73 25.48 11.09
C LYS A 130 6.22 25.66 11.29
N ALA A 131 5.40 25.21 10.33
CA ALA A 131 3.95 25.26 10.46
C ALA A 131 3.44 24.13 11.36
N TYR A 132 3.55 22.89 10.87
CA TYR A 132 3.13 21.68 11.59
C TYR A 132 4.11 20.54 11.32
N ASN A 133 4.54 19.84 12.37
CA ASN A 133 5.41 18.69 12.24
C ASN A 133 5.13 17.67 13.36
N PRO A 134 4.82 16.40 13.04
CA PRO A 134 4.46 15.92 11.70
C PRO A 134 3.10 16.46 11.27
N LEU A 135 2.81 16.37 9.96
CA LEU A 135 1.45 16.44 9.43
C LEU A 135 0.95 15.01 9.19
N PHE A 136 -0.16 14.65 9.81
CA PHE A 136 -0.81 13.35 9.67
C PHE A 136 -2.13 13.51 8.89
N LEU A 137 -2.14 13.08 7.64
CA LEU A 137 -3.33 13.07 6.77
C LEU A 137 -4.06 11.74 6.94
N TYR A 138 -5.35 11.77 7.29
CA TYR A 138 -6.13 10.54 7.40
C TYR A 138 -7.48 10.64 6.70
N GLY A 139 -8.00 9.49 6.27
CA GLY A 139 -9.27 9.40 5.55
C GLY A 139 -9.36 8.07 4.80
N GLY A 140 -10.55 7.71 4.33
CA GLY A 140 -10.75 6.43 3.64
C GLY A 140 -9.94 6.26 2.36
N VAL A 141 -10.03 5.07 1.75
CA VAL A 141 -9.38 4.76 0.48
C VAL A 141 -9.91 5.70 -0.61
N GLY A 142 -8.99 6.24 -1.42
CA GLY A 142 -9.36 7.06 -2.58
C GLY A 142 -9.95 8.43 -2.23
N MET A 143 -9.56 9.03 -1.10
CA MET A 143 -10.01 10.37 -0.71
C MET A 143 -9.03 11.50 -1.08
N GLY A 144 -7.86 11.18 -1.64
CA GLY A 144 -6.88 12.19 -2.07
C GLY A 144 -5.70 12.41 -1.12
N LYS A 145 -5.50 11.54 -0.13
CA LYS A 145 -4.33 11.57 0.80
C LYS A 145 -2.99 11.63 0.05
N THR A 146 -2.75 10.64 -0.82
CA THR A 146 -1.54 10.57 -1.66
C THR A 146 -1.39 11.79 -2.56
N HIS A 147 -2.50 12.33 -3.08
CA HIS A 147 -2.48 13.52 -3.93
C HIS A 147 -1.98 14.73 -3.14
N LEU A 148 -2.59 15.04 -2.00
CA LEU A 148 -2.16 16.16 -1.15
C LEU A 148 -0.71 15.99 -0.67
N MET A 149 -0.34 14.77 -0.24
CA MET A 149 1.03 14.49 0.19
C MET A 149 2.05 14.79 -0.90
N GLN A 150 1.80 14.33 -2.14
CA GLN A 150 2.73 14.59 -3.24
C GLN A 150 2.68 16.06 -3.71
N ALA A 151 1.53 16.73 -3.59
CA ALA A 151 1.39 18.15 -3.88
C ALA A 151 2.27 19.01 -2.93
N ILE A 152 2.35 18.63 -1.65
CA ILE A 152 3.32 19.21 -0.71
C ILE A 152 4.73 19.07 -1.26
N GLY A 153 5.11 17.86 -1.68
CA GLY A 153 6.44 17.61 -2.22
C GLY A 153 6.77 18.45 -3.46
N HIS A 154 5.83 18.57 -4.39
CA HIS A 154 6.00 19.38 -5.61
C HIS A 154 6.20 20.85 -5.26
N ARG A 155 5.39 21.39 -4.36
CA ARG A 155 5.48 22.79 -3.95
C ARG A 155 6.78 23.07 -3.21
N ILE A 156 7.24 22.17 -2.34
CA ILE A 156 8.54 22.31 -1.67
C ILE A 156 9.69 22.27 -2.68
N LYS A 157 9.70 21.31 -3.60
CA LYS A 157 10.73 21.20 -4.65
C LYS A 157 10.73 22.40 -5.60
N ARG A 158 9.57 23.00 -5.88
CA ARG A 158 9.47 24.22 -6.70
C ARG A 158 10.14 25.42 -6.00
N HIS A 159 9.98 25.57 -4.69
CA HIS A 159 10.60 26.67 -3.93
C HIS A 159 12.07 26.40 -3.58
N ASN A 160 12.43 25.14 -3.32
CA ASN A 160 13.78 24.73 -3.01
C ASN A 160 14.16 23.45 -3.78
N PRO A 161 14.70 23.58 -5.02
CA PRO A 161 15.10 22.44 -5.84
C PRO A 161 16.18 21.55 -5.20
N ALA A 162 17.04 22.13 -4.37
CA ALA A 162 18.12 21.44 -3.67
C ALA A 162 17.65 20.63 -2.43
N CYS A 163 16.39 20.81 -2.00
CA CYS A 163 15.81 20.08 -0.87
C CYS A 163 15.90 18.57 -1.10
N ARG A 164 16.45 17.82 -0.13
CA ARG A 164 16.45 16.35 -0.18
C ARG A 164 15.09 15.85 0.29
N LEU A 165 14.24 15.51 -0.66
CA LEU A 165 12.88 15.03 -0.40
C LEU A 165 12.79 13.56 -0.74
N THR A 166 12.16 12.78 0.13
CA THR A 166 11.85 11.37 -0.13
C THR A 166 10.36 11.14 0.04
N TYR A 167 9.71 10.65 -1.02
CA TYR A 167 8.37 10.07 -0.95
C TYR A 167 8.48 8.55 -0.93
N ILE A 168 7.81 7.85 -0.02
CA ILE A 168 7.85 6.38 0.03
C ILE A 168 6.55 5.83 0.61
N SER A 169 6.10 4.66 0.15
CA SER A 169 5.02 3.94 0.86
C SER A 169 5.58 3.17 2.05
N ALA A 170 4.78 2.98 3.10
CA ALA A 170 5.14 2.17 4.25
C ALA A 170 5.55 0.73 3.89
N GLU A 171 4.94 0.14 2.86
CA GLU A 171 5.34 -1.16 2.33
C GLU A 171 6.73 -1.14 1.71
N LYS A 172 7.04 -0.14 0.88
CA LYS A 172 8.38 0.01 0.30
C LYS A 172 9.42 0.27 1.40
N PHE A 173 9.09 1.09 2.39
CA PHE A 173 9.94 1.30 3.56
C PHE A 173 10.21 -0.01 4.31
N THR A 174 9.18 -0.84 4.52
CA THR A 174 9.32 -2.19 5.08
C THR A 174 10.32 -3.03 4.26
N MET A 175 10.15 -3.06 2.94
CA MET A 175 11.02 -3.85 2.05
C MET A 175 12.48 -3.37 2.10
N GLU A 176 12.70 -2.05 2.19
CA GLU A 176 14.03 -1.46 2.35
C GLU A 176 14.69 -1.89 3.67
N VAL A 177 13.93 -1.91 4.77
CA VAL A 177 14.41 -2.43 6.06
C VAL A 177 14.78 -3.91 5.95
N ILE A 178 13.91 -4.75 5.37
CA ILE A 178 14.16 -6.20 5.21
C ILE A 178 15.42 -6.45 4.38
N ASN A 179 15.55 -5.76 3.24
CA ASN A 179 16.71 -5.90 2.36
C ASN A 179 17.98 -5.41 3.05
N SER A 180 17.91 -4.30 3.78
CA SER A 180 19.08 -3.75 4.48
C SER A 180 19.54 -4.66 5.61
N LEU A 181 18.63 -5.33 6.32
CA LEU A 181 18.96 -6.36 7.29
C LEU A 181 19.59 -7.59 6.61
N ARG A 182 19.01 -8.06 5.50
CA ARG A 182 19.49 -9.25 4.77
C ARG A 182 20.91 -9.07 4.23
N PHE A 183 21.25 -7.87 3.78
CA PHE A 183 22.53 -7.58 3.12
C PHE A 183 23.51 -6.78 3.99
N ASP A 184 23.22 -6.63 5.29
CA ASP A 184 24.04 -5.87 6.25
C ASP A 184 24.34 -4.42 5.81
N ARG A 185 23.29 -3.72 5.33
CA ARG A 185 23.33 -2.34 4.80
C ARG A 185 22.55 -1.35 5.66
N MET A 186 22.34 -1.66 6.94
CA MET A 186 21.55 -0.80 7.84
C MET A 186 22.14 0.59 8.03
N VAL A 187 23.47 0.73 7.96
CA VAL A 187 24.15 2.04 8.02
C VAL A 187 23.74 2.90 6.82
N SER A 188 23.77 2.35 5.61
CA SER A 188 23.36 3.05 4.39
C SER A 188 21.88 3.40 4.41
N PHE A 189 21.03 2.49 4.88
CA PHE A 189 19.61 2.75 5.07
C PHE A 189 19.36 3.95 5.98
N ARG A 190 19.97 3.94 7.18
CA ARG A 190 19.82 5.04 8.15
C ARG A 190 20.36 6.35 7.59
N ASN A 191 21.53 6.35 6.94
CA ASN A 191 22.08 7.54 6.30
C ASN A 191 21.13 8.12 5.25
N ARG A 192 20.52 7.26 4.42
CA ARG A 192 19.57 7.69 3.39
C ARG A 192 18.33 8.36 4.01
N PHE A 193 17.72 7.76 5.02
CA PHE A 193 16.46 8.26 5.59
C PHE A 193 16.64 9.32 6.69
N HIS A 194 17.75 9.34 7.41
CA HIS A 194 18.00 10.33 8.48
C HIS A 194 18.55 11.65 7.95
N THR A 195 19.01 11.69 6.69
CA THR A 195 19.57 12.91 6.09
C THR A 195 18.60 13.66 5.20
N VAL A 196 17.37 13.19 5.00
CA VAL A 196 16.39 13.92 4.20
C VAL A 196 15.97 15.21 4.89
N ASP A 197 15.60 16.21 4.10
CA ASP A 197 15.02 17.45 4.60
C ASP A 197 13.49 17.33 4.74
N VAL A 198 12.87 16.46 3.92
CA VAL A 198 11.45 16.15 3.94
C VAL A 198 11.23 14.64 3.74
N LEU A 199 10.48 14.02 4.64
CA LEU A 199 10.01 12.63 4.52
C LEU A 199 8.49 12.63 4.33
N LEU A 200 8.04 12.12 3.19
CA LEU A 200 6.64 11.85 2.89
C LEU A 200 6.42 10.33 2.93
N ILE A 201 5.66 9.84 3.90
CA ILE A 201 5.37 8.41 4.05
C ILE A 201 3.88 8.10 3.88
N ASP A 202 3.56 7.37 2.81
CA ASP A 202 2.19 7.02 2.45
C ASP A 202 1.76 5.70 3.08
N ASP A 203 0.49 5.60 3.47
CA ASP A 203 -0.18 4.41 4.01
C ASP A 203 0.54 3.78 5.22
N ILE A 204 0.81 4.57 6.25
CA ILE A 204 1.55 4.15 7.46
C ILE A 204 0.94 2.92 8.15
N GLN A 205 -0.35 2.64 7.98
CA GLN A 205 -1.01 1.46 8.52
C GLN A 205 -0.31 0.15 8.14
N PHE A 206 0.43 0.09 7.02
CA PHE A 206 1.13 -1.11 6.58
C PHE A 206 2.41 -1.45 7.38
N ILE A 207 2.88 -0.58 8.29
CA ILE A 207 3.96 -0.97 9.22
C ILE A 207 3.44 -1.71 10.45
N ALA A 208 2.12 -1.70 10.67
CA ALA A 208 1.52 -2.30 11.85
C ALA A 208 1.78 -3.81 11.93
N GLY A 209 2.09 -4.30 13.12
CA GLY A 209 2.50 -5.70 13.35
C GLY A 209 3.91 -6.05 12.85
N LYS A 210 4.64 -5.12 12.20
CA LYS A 210 6.03 -5.34 11.74
C LYS A 210 7.02 -4.68 12.70
N GLU A 211 7.27 -5.33 13.84
CA GLU A 211 8.06 -4.77 14.97
C GLU A 211 9.39 -4.13 14.53
N ARG A 212 10.21 -4.84 13.75
CA ARG A 212 11.49 -4.31 13.25
C ARG A 212 11.34 -3.07 12.37
N THR A 213 10.28 -3.01 11.56
CA THR A 213 10.00 -1.85 10.72
C THR A 213 9.51 -0.67 11.53
N GLN A 214 8.67 -0.92 12.55
CA GLN A 214 8.22 0.11 13.49
C GLN A 214 9.38 0.70 14.29
N GLU A 215 10.30 -0.15 14.74
CA GLU A 215 11.53 0.25 15.44
C GLU A 215 12.40 1.19 14.57
N GLU A 216 12.74 0.77 13.35
CA GLU A 216 13.55 1.61 12.45
C GLU A 216 12.83 2.89 12.00
N PHE A 217 11.51 2.83 11.81
CA PHE A 217 10.71 4.02 11.54
C PHE A 217 10.69 4.98 12.73
N PHE A 218 10.56 4.47 13.96
CA PHE A 218 10.63 5.30 15.17
C PHE A 218 11.98 6.03 15.27
N HIS A 219 13.10 5.35 14.99
CA HIS A 219 14.41 5.99 14.97
C HIS A 219 14.54 7.03 13.86
N THR A 220 14.06 6.71 12.66
CA THR A 220 14.03 7.65 11.52
C THR A 220 13.22 8.90 11.87
N PHE A 221 12.03 8.72 12.44
CA PHE A 221 11.15 9.78 12.85
C PHE A 221 11.83 10.72 13.86
N ASN A 222 12.43 10.17 14.92
CA ASN A 222 13.15 10.98 15.92
C ASN A 222 14.30 11.78 15.30
N ALA A 223 15.16 11.10 14.53
CA ALA A 223 16.33 11.73 13.92
C ALA A 223 15.94 12.93 13.05
N LEU A 224 14.86 12.81 12.28
CA LEU A 224 14.33 13.89 11.45
C LEU A 224 13.65 14.98 12.27
N TYR A 225 12.84 14.60 13.25
CA TYR A 225 12.11 15.55 14.09
C TYR A 225 13.05 16.44 14.90
N ASP A 226 14.06 15.86 15.55
CA ASP A 226 15.04 16.58 16.37
C ASP A 226 15.88 17.56 15.53
N GLN A 227 16.11 17.23 14.27
CA GLN A 227 16.78 18.09 13.28
C GLN A 227 15.83 19.09 12.61
N GLN A 228 14.60 19.22 13.08
CA GLN A 228 13.56 20.08 12.51
C GLN A 228 13.35 19.84 11.00
N LYS A 229 13.40 18.57 10.57
CA LYS A 229 13.05 18.15 9.20
C LYS A 229 11.56 17.86 9.11
N GLN A 230 10.96 18.10 7.94
CA GLN A 230 9.51 17.92 7.78
C GLN A 230 9.17 16.44 7.64
N ILE A 231 8.14 16.01 8.37
CA ILE A 231 7.55 14.68 8.27
C ILE A 231 6.08 14.83 7.89
N VAL A 232 5.65 14.16 6.82
CA VAL A 232 4.24 14.04 6.43
C VAL A 232 3.89 12.58 6.33
N ILE A 233 2.80 12.19 6.97
CA ILE A 233 2.34 10.81 7.10
C ILE A 233 0.92 10.76 6.56
N SER A 234 0.57 9.70 5.84
CA SER A 234 -0.83 9.41 5.53
C SER A 234 -1.29 8.10 6.16
N SER A 235 -2.59 7.98 6.43
CA SER A 235 -3.21 6.72 6.85
C SER A 235 -4.66 6.59 6.45
N ASP A 236 -5.15 5.35 6.34
CA ASP A 236 -6.58 5.06 6.20
C ASP A 236 -7.38 5.24 7.49
N SER A 237 -6.72 5.28 8.65
CA SER A 237 -7.36 5.37 9.96
C SER A 237 -6.60 6.30 10.91
N LEU A 238 -7.25 6.67 12.02
CA LEU A 238 -6.60 7.49 13.05
C LEU A 238 -5.46 6.73 13.74
N PRO A 239 -4.44 7.42 14.29
CA PRO A 239 -3.35 6.77 15.01
C PRO A 239 -3.80 5.78 16.08
N LYS A 240 -4.88 6.08 16.83
CA LYS A 240 -5.47 5.18 17.85
C LYS A 240 -6.14 3.94 17.29
N GLU A 241 -6.56 3.97 16.03
CA GLU A 241 -7.33 2.90 15.38
C GLU A 241 -6.45 1.92 14.60
N ILE A 242 -5.17 2.25 14.37
CA ILE A 242 -4.23 1.34 13.70
C ILE A 242 -3.87 0.19 14.65
N SER A 243 -4.52 -0.97 14.53
CA SER A 243 -4.22 -2.15 15.36
C SER A 243 -2.74 -2.56 15.28
N SER A 244 -2.12 -2.98 16.38
CA SER A 244 -0.73 -3.47 16.41
C SER A 244 0.36 -2.43 16.02
N LEU A 245 0.03 -1.14 16.09
CA LEU A 245 1.00 -0.04 16.10
C LEU A 245 1.47 0.23 17.54
N GLU A 246 2.78 0.38 17.73
CA GLU A 246 3.40 0.68 19.02
C GLU A 246 2.92 2.03 19.60
N GLU A 247 2.67 2.06 20.91
CA GLU A 247 2.15 3.24 21.61
C GLU A 247 3.03 4.49 21.44
N ARG A 248 4.35 4.28 21.42
CA ARG A 248 5.32 5.36 21.20
C ARG A 248 5.21 5.98 19.81
N LEU A 249 4.82 5.23 18.79
CA LEU A 249 4.58 5.80 17.45
C LEU A 249 3.25 6.54 17.41
N ARG A 250 2.20 6.00 18.04
CA ARG A 250 0.89 6.69 18.13
C ARG A 250 1.02 8.06 18.76
N SER A 251 1.70 8.15 19.90
CA SER A 251 1.96 9.43 20.59
C SER A 251 2.66 10.44 19.67
N ARG A 252 3.56 9.97 18.80
CA ARG A 252 4.30 10.79 17.84
C ARG A 252 3.53 11.13 16.57
N PHE A 253 2.42 10.46 16.31
CA PHE A 253 1.51 10.87 15.24
C PHE A 253 0.52 11.90 15.75
N GLU A 254 0.13 11.81 17.02
CA GLU A 254 -0.87 12.68 17.65
C GLU A 254 -0.34 14.05 18.10
N TRP A 255 0.93 14.15 18.48
CA TRP A 255 1.51 15.43 18.93
C TRP A 255 1.65 16.50 17.83
N GLY A 256 1.46 16.12 16.56
CA GLY A 256 1.52 17.01 15.39
C GLY A 256 0.14 17.54 15.02
N LEU A 257 -0.03 17.86 13.73
CA LEU A 257 -1.36 18.17 13.19
C LEU A 257 -1.98 16.93 12.56
N VAL A 258 -3.14 16.53 13.04
CA VAL A 258 -3.97 15.48 12.43
C VAL A 258 -5.06 16.15 11.60
N ALA A 259 -5.08 15.90 10.29
CA ALA A 259 -6.04 16.50 9.37
C ALA A 259 -6.81 15.42 8.62
N ASP A 260 -8.13 15.52 8.64
CA ASP A 260 -9.04 14.54 8.08
C ASP A 260 -9.44 14.88 6.64
N ILE A 261 -9.68 13.84 5.84
CA ILE A 261 -10.22 13.95 4.50
C ILE A 261 -11.46 13.08 4.41
N GLN A 262 -12.61 13.73 4.27
CA GLN A 262 -13.91 13.10 4.21
C GLN A 262 -14.37 12.88 2.75
N PRO A 263 -15.31 11.95 2.52
CA PRO A 263 -15.90 11.76 1.19
C PRO A 263 -16.45 13.08 0.63
N PRO A 264 -16.19 13.38 -0.66
CA PRO A 264 -16.67 14.62 -1.28
C PRO A 264 -18.19 14.64 -1.41
N ASP A 265 -18.77 15.83 -1.27
CA ASP A 265 -20.17 16.10 -1.60
C ASP A 265 -20.41 16.07 -3.12
N LEU A 266 -21.68 16.16 -3.53
CA LEU A 266 -22.06 16.08 -4.94
C LEU A 266 -21.37 17.15 -5.79
N GLU A 267 -21.33 18.39 -5.30
CA GLU A 267 -20.72 19.52 -6.00
C GLU A 267 -19.22 19.29 -6.21
N THR A 268 -18.52 18.87 -5.16
CA THR A 268 -17.09 18.53 -5.21
C THR A 268 -16.84 17.36 -6.16
N LYS A 269 -17.70 16.32 -6.18
CA LYS A 269 -17.59 15.21 -7.13
C LYS A 269 -17.71 15.66 -8.58
N ILE A 270 -18.69 16.52 -8.88
CA ILE A 270 -18.87 17.06 -10.23
C ILE A 270 -17.64 17.87 -10.63
N ALA A 271 -17.13 18.73 -9.73
CA ALA A 271 -15.92 19.52 -9.98
C ALA A 271 -14.68 18.63 -10.20
N ILE A 272 -14.53 17.53 -9.44
CA ILE A 272 -13.46 16.55 -9.66
C ILE A 272 -13.56 15.91 -11.06
N LEU A 273 -14.77 15.48 -11.46
CA LEU A 273 -15.01 14.90 -12.78
C LEU A 273 -14.68 15.88 -13.91
N GLN A 274 -15.14 17.13 -13.78
CA GLN A 274 -14.85 18.17 -14.77
C GLN A 274 -13.35 18.47 -14.85
N LYS A 275 -12.67 18.63 -13.71
CA LYS A 275 -11.21 18.86 -13.66
C LYS A 275 -10.42 17.71 -14.29
N LYS A 276 -10.88 16.47 -14.08
CA LYS A 276 -10.28 15.28 -14.68
C LYS A 276 -10.48 15.25 -16.20
N ALA A 277 -11.69 15.54 -16.66
CA ALA A 277 -12.01 15.60 -18.09
C ALA A 277 -11.20 16.69 -18.81
N GLU A 278 -11.08 17.88 -18.21
CA GLU A 278 -10.21 18.96 -18.70
C GLU A 278 -8.76 18.51 -18.85
N THR A 279 -8.22 17.83 -17.83
CA THR A 279 -6.84 17.31 -17.83
C THR A 279 -6.63 16.31 -18.97
N GLU A 280 -7.65 15.52 -19.28
CA GLU A 280 -7.62 14.53 -20.36
C GLU A 280 -8.07 15.10 -21.71
N ARG A 281 -8.37 16.40 -21.77
CA ARG A 281 -8.84 17.13 -22.97
C ARG A 281 -10.11 16.53 -23.57
N VAL A 282 -11.01 16.09 -22.70
CA VAL A 282 -12.30 15.53 -23.06
C VAL A 282 -13.39 16.51 -22.64
N PHE A 283 -14.33 16.78 -23.55
CA PHE A 283 -15.55 17.51 -23.20
C PHE A 283 -16.53 16.58 -22.49
N LEU A 284 -16.82 16.86 -21.22
CA LEU A 284 -17.78 16.12 -20.40
C LEU A 284 -19.02 17.01 -20.16
N PRO A 285 -20.19 16.68 -20.72
CA PRO A 285 -21.41 17.43 -20.44
C PRO A 285 -21.79 17.37 -18.96
N ASP A 286 -22.33 18.48 -18.42
CA ASP A 286 -22.68 18.61 -17.00
C ASP A 286 -23.69 17.56 -16.54
N GLU A 287 -24.69 17.26 -17.37
CA GLU A 287 -25.68 16.21 -17.07
C GLU A 287 -25.04 14.82 -16.90
N VAL A 288 -23.98 14.53 -17.67
CA VAL A 288 -23.24 13.27 -17.59
C VAL A 288 -22.36 13.27 -16.34
N ALA A 289 -21.70 14.39 -16.03
CA ALA A 289 -20.91 14.53 -14.80
C ALA A 289 -21.79 14.35 -13.56
N GLU A 290 -22.96 14.99 -13.52
CA GLU A 290 -23.94 14.86 -12.45
C GLU A 290 -24.45 13.42 -12.33
N PHE A 291 -24.77 12.77 -13.45
CA PHE A 291 -25.18 11.37 -13.48
C PHE A 291 -24.13 10.44 -12.84
N ILE A 292 -22.85 10.60 -13.21
CA ILE A 292 -21.75 9.81 -12.64
C ILE A 292 -21.61 10.11 -11.15
N ALA A 293 -21.62 11.38 -10.76
CA ALA A 293 -21.43 11.81 -9.38
C ALA A 293 -22.53 11.31 -8.43
N ARG A 294 -23.78 11.23 -8.91
CA ARG A 294 -24.91 10.65 -8.17
C ARG A 294 -24.85 9.12 -8.11
N SER A 295 -24.41 8.48 -9.20
CA SER A 295 -24.32 7.02 -9.31
C SER A 295 -23.20 6.43 -8.45
N ILE A 296 -22.07 7.13 -8.32
CA ILE A 296 -20.90 6.65 -7.57
C ILE A 296 -20.89 7.21 -6.14
N LYS A 297 -21.29 6.37 -5.17
CA LYS A 297 -21.39 6.74 -3.75
C LYS A 297 -20.11 6.51 -2.94
N SER A 298 -19.12 5.85 -3.51
CA SER A 298 -17.94 5.32 -2.83
C SER A 298 -16.83 6.35 -2.59
N ASN A 299 -15.82 6.40 -3.47
CA ASN A 299 -14.61 7.20 -3.32
C ASN A 299 -14.18 7.83 -4.66
N VAL A 300 -13.24 8.79 -4.60
CA VAL A 300 -12.78 9.53 -5.78
C VAL A 300 -12.13 8.62 -6.82
N ARG A 301 -11.46 7.53 -6.40
CA ARG A 301 -10.85 6.58 -7.33
C ARG A 301 -11.90 5.85 -8.18
N GLU A 302 -13.01 5.43 -7.58
CA GLU A 302 -14.12 4.83 -8.33
C GLU A 302 -14.81 5.86 -9.25
N LEU A 303 -14.91 7.11 -8.80
CA LEU A 303 -15.46 8.22 -9.59
C LEU A 303 -14.64 8.48 -10.85
N GLU A 304 -13.32 8.63 -10.71
CA GLU A 304 -12.40 8.79 -11.84
C GLU A 304 -12.35 7.53 -12.72
N GLY A 305 -12.47 6.34 -12.12
CA GLY A 305 -12.54 5.08 -12.86
C GLY A 305 -13.80 4.97 -13.73
N ALA A 306 -14.93 5.46 -13.24
CA ALA A 306 -16.17 5.54 -14.01
C ALA A 306 -16.03 6.48 -15.20
N LEU A 307 -15.45 7.67 -15.00
CA LEU A 307 -15.16 8.60 -16.09
C LEU A 307 -14.23 7.97 -17.13
N THR A 308 -13.11 7.40 -16.69
CA THR A 308 -12.13 6.74 -17.57
C THR A 308 -12.80 5.65 -18.42
N ARG A 309 -13.66 4.83 -17.80
CA ARG A 309 -14.41 3.78 -18.49
C ARG A 309 -15.36 4.37 -19.53
N LEU A 310 -16.11 5.41 -19.17
CA LEU A 310 -17.04 6.06 -20.08
C LEU A 310 -16.31 6.64 -21.29
N VAL A 311 -15.20 7.36 -21.07
CA VAL A 311 -14.37 7.93 -22.14
C VAL A 311 -13.83 6.82 -23.06
N ALA A 312 -13.31 5.73 -22.48
CA ALA A 312 -12.84 4.59 -23.25
C ALA A 312 -13.97 3.94 -24.08
N PHE A 313 -15.15 3.74 -23.48
CA PHE A 313 -16.30 3.16 -24.18
C PHE A 313 -16.76 4.04 -25.34
N ALA A 314 -16.92 5.35 -25.12
CA ALA A 314 -17.31 6.31 -26.15
C ALA A 314 -16.29 6.33 -27.30
N SER A 315 -15.00 6.36 -26.97
CA SER A 315 -13.91 6.33 -27.97
C SER A 315 -13.89 5.02 -28.77
N LEU A 316 -14.12 3.86 -28.15
CA LEU A 316 -14.10 2.56 -28.83
C LEU A 316 -15.33 2.31 -29.70
N THR A 317 -16.49 2.89 -29.33
CA THR A 317 -17.76 2.70 -30.05
C THR A 317 -18.07 3.84 -31.02
N GLY A 318 -17.25 4.89 -31.04
CA GLY A 318 -17.48 6.09 -31.85
C GLY A 318 -18.73 6.87 -31.44
N GLN A 319 -19.20 6.70 -30.20
CA GLN A 319 -20.38 7.37 -29.69
C GLN A 319 -20.02 8.68 -28.95
N PRO A 320 -20.89 9.69 -28.99
CA PRO A 320 -20.69 10.90 -28.19
C PRO A 320 -20.85 10.62 -26.70
N LEU A 321 -20.20 11.43 -25.87
CA LEU A 321 -20.38 11.41 -24.42
C LEU A 321 -21.74 12.03 -24.07
N ASN A 322 -22.76 11.20 -23.91
CA ASN A 322 -24.10 11.61 -23.46
C ASN A 322 -24.66 10.63 -22.41
N LEU A 323 -25.85 10.91 -21.88
CA LEU A 323 -26.49 10.06 -20.87
C LEU A 323 -26.72 8.62 -21.35
N ALA A 324 -27.10 8.40 -22.61
CA ALA A 324 -27.35 7.07 -23.13
C ALA A 324 -26.07 6.21 -23.13
N THR A 325 -24.96 6.77 -23.60
CA THR A 325 -23.65 6.12 -23.58
C THR A 325 -23.13 5.93 -22.15
N ALA A 326 -23.39 6.88 -21.25
CA ALA A 326 -23.06 6.76 -19.83
C ALA A 326 -23.79 5.61 -19.14
N HIS A 327 -25.11 5.48 -19.37
CA HIS A 327 -25.91 4.36 -18.86
C HIS A 327 -25.39 3.02 -19.39
N ALA A 328 -25.09 2.92 -20.68
CA ALA A 328 -24.57 1.70 -21.28
C ALA A 328 -23.19 1.30 -20.70
N ALA A 329 -22.26 2.24 -20.59
CA ALA A 329 -20.89 2.00 -20.13
C ALA A 329 -20.79 1.67 -18.63
N LEU A 330 -21.67 2.27 -17.82
CA LEU A 330 -21.61 2.18 -16.35
C LEU A 330 -22.60 1.18 -15.74
N LYS A 331 -23.47 0.55 -16.55
CA LYS A 331 -24.48 -0.41 -16.10
C LYS A 331 -23.94 -1.44 -15.10
N SER A 332 -22.80 -2.07 -15.41
CA SER A 332 -22.22 -3.10 -14.53
C SER A 332 -21.72 -2.57 -13.18
N ILE A 333 -21.25 -1.31 -13.12
CA ILE A 333 -20.85 -0.69 -11.85
C ILE A 333 -22.09 -0.39 -11.02
N ILE A 334 -23.12 0.18 -11.64
CA ILE A 334 -24.36 0.57 -10.98
C ILE A 334 -25.09 -0.68 -10.46
N ASP A 335 -25.25 -1.70 -11.30
CA ASP A 335 -25.89 -2.98 -10.94
C ASP A 335 -25.12 -3.70 -9.81
N SER A 336 -23.80 -3.56 -9.73
CA SER A 336 -22.99 -4.14 -8.65
C SER A 336 -23.10 -3.39 -7.31
N GLN A 337 -23.40 -2.08 -7.35
CA GLN A 337 -23.62 -1.26 -6.17
C GLN A 337 -25.02 -1.50 -5.58
N ASP A 338 -26.05 -1.62 -6.42
CA ASP A 338 -27.42 -1.94 -5.98
C ASP A 338 -27.57 -3.38 -5.45
N LYS A 339 -26.65 -4.27 -5.82
CA LYS A 339 -26.54 -5.63 -5.24
C LYS A 339 -25.72 -5.68 -3.94
N ARG A 340 -25.15 -4.58 -3.44
CA ARG A 340 -24.44 -4.60 -2.16
C ARG A 340 -25.46 -4.79 -1.04
N VAL A 341 -25.24 -5.83 -0.24
CA VAL A 341 -26.01 -6.07 0.97
C VAL A 341 -25.86 -4.86 1.91
N THR A 342 -26.94 -4.14 2.17
CA THR A 342 -26.95 -3.00 3.10
C THR A 342 -27.40 -3.42 4.51
N ILE A 343 -27.09 -2.60 5.51
CA ILE A 343 -27.55 -2.82 6.90
C ILE A 343 -29.07 -2.78 6.95
N GLU A 344 -29.69 -1.86 6.20
CA GLU A 344 -31.14 -1.72 6.10
C GLU A 344 -31.79 -2.95 5.46
N LEU A 345 -31.18 -3.51 4.41
CA LEU A 345 -31.66 -4.74 3.79
C LEU A 345 -31.62 -5.91 4.78
N ILE A 346 -30.51 -6.08 5.52
CA ILE A 346 -30.39 -7.13 6.53
C ILE A 346 -31.43 -6.93 7.65
N GLN A 347 -31.60 -5.69 8.15
CA GLN A 347 -32.61 -5.38 9.16
C GLN A 347 -34.02 -5.73 8.67
N LYS A 348 -34.32 -5.43 7.42
CA LYS A 348 -35.60 -5.77 6.79
C LYS A 348 -35.80 -7.29 6.70
N ARG A 349 -34.84 -8.03 6.13
CA ARG A 349 -34.98 -9.49 5.95
C ARG A 349 -35.02 -10.26 7.27
N VAL A 350 -34.21 -9.85 8.24
CA VAL A 350 -34.25 -10.43 9.59
C VAL A 350 -35.56 -10.07 10.29
N GLY A 351 -36.02 -8.83 10.15
CA GLY A 351 -37.32 -8.39 10.66
C GLY A 351 -38.46 -9.24 10.11
N GLU A 352 -38.56 -9.38 8.79
CA GLU A 352 -39.56 -10.21 8.11
C GLU A 352 -39.55 -11.66 8.60
N HIS A 353 -38.38 -12.27 8.76
CA HIS A 353 -38.24 -13.65 9.25
C HIS A 353 -38.77 -13.83 10.68
N PHE A 354 -38.55 -12.86 11.55
CA PHE A 354 -38.97 -12.90 12.95
C PHE A 354 -40.29 -12.14 13.23
N GLN A 355 -40.99 -11.70 12.17
CA GLN A 355 -42.24 -10.92 12.26
C GLN A 355 -42.08 -9.62 13.08
N LEU A 356 -40.93 -8.98 12.92
CA LEU A 356 -40.59 -7.68 13.53
C LEU A 356 -40.45 -6.62 12.45
N ARG A 357 -40.82 -5.38 12.78
CA ARG A 357 -40.49 -4.23 11.94
C ARG A 357 -39.01 -3.88 12.13
N PRO A 358 -38.33 -3.30 11.12
CA PRO A 358 -36.94 -2.87 11.26
C PRO A 358 -36.70 -1.92 12.45
N GLU A 359 -37.69 -1.10 12.81
CA GLU A 359 -37.65 -0.20 13.97
C GLU A 359 -37.60 -0.96 15.29
N ASP A 360 -38.23 -2.13 15.38
CA ASP A 360 -38.25 -2.94 16.59
C ASP A 360 -36.85 -3.49 16.91
N LEU A 361 -36.04 -3.75 15.86
CA LEU A 361 -34.63 -4.11 15.99
C LEU A 361 -33.77 -2.95 16.52
N LYS A 362 -34.26 -1.71 16.54
CA LYS A 362 -33.56 -0.53 17.08
C LYS A 362 -33.99 -0.18 18.52
N MET A 363 -35.09 -0.76 19.02
CA MET A 363 -35.62 -0.44 20.36
C MET A 363 -34.67 -0.82 21.51
N ARG A 364 -34.66 -0.04 22.59
CA ARG A 364 -33.94 -0.41 23.83
C ARG A 364 -34.72 -1.44 24.64
N SER A 365 -34.85 -2.66 24.12
CA SER A 365 -35.46 -3.80 24.81
C SER A 365 -34.49 -4.97 24.90
N ASN A 366 -34.49 -5.62 26.06
CA ASN A 366 -33.74 -6.85 26.36
C ASN A 366 -34.63 -8.10 26.28
N ALA A 367 -35.91 -7.95 25.93
CA ALA A 367 -36.82 -9.07 25.74
C ALA A 367 -36.25 -10.03 24.67
N LYS A 368 -36.25 -11.34 24.96
CA LYS A 368 -35.65 -12.36 24.08
C LYS A 368 -36.19 -12.28 22.65
N ALA A 369 -37.49 -12.02 22.50
CA ALA A 369 -38.16 -11.88 21.20
C ALA A 369 -37.58 -10.76 20.31
N ILE A 370 -36.94 -9.73 20.89
CA ILE A 370 -36.34 -8.62 20.15
C ILE A 370 -34.80 -8.72 20.17
N ALA A 371 -34.23 -9.06 21.31
CA ALA A 371 -32.78 -9.16 21.49
C ALA A 371 -32.18 -10.27 20.61
N TYR A 372 -32.86 -11.42 20.47
CA TYR A 372 -32.36 -12.54 19.70
C TYR A 372 -32.30 -12.25 18.19
N PRO A 373 -33.38 -11.78 17.53
CA PRO A 373 -33.31 -11.34 16.13
C PRO A 373 -32.29 -10.22 15.89
N ARG A 374 -32.16 -9.27 16.82
CA ARG A 374 -31.16 -8.20 16.74
C ARG A 374 -29.72 -8.74 16.77
N GLN A 375 -29.42 -9.70 17.63
CA GLN A 375 -28.11 -10.33 17.70
C GLN A 375 -27.76 -11.03 16.38
N ILE A 376 -28.74 -11.73 15.78
CA ILE A 376 -28.59 -12.36 14.45
C ILE A 376 -28.37 -11.31 13.37
N ALA A 377 -29.13 -10.20 13.37
CA ALA A 377 -28.94 -9.11 12.42
C ALA A 377 -27.55 -8.47 12.52
N MET A 378 -27.06 -8.21 13.75
CA MET A 378 -25.69 -7.70 13.97
C MET A 378 -24.62 -8.68 13.44
N TYR A 379 -24.82 -9.99 13.66
CA TYR A 379 -23.94 -11.02 13.12
C TYR A 379 -23.92 -11.01 11.59
N LEU A 380 -25.09 -11.01 10.95
CA LEU A 380 -25.20 -10.98 9.49
C LEU A 380 -24.61 -9.71 8.89
N VAL A 381 -24.84 -8.55 9.52
CA VAL A 381 -24.21 -7.29 9.09
C VAL A 381 -22.69 -7.41 9.14
N LYS A 382 -22.13 -8.01 10.19
CA LYS A 382 -20.68 -8.18 10.29
C LYS A 382 -20.11 -9.13 9.23
N GLN A 383 -20.89 -10.12 8.79
CA GLN A 383 -20.47 -11.12 7.80
C GLN A 383 -20.64 -10.64 6.35
N LEU A 384 -21.70 -9.89 6.06
CA LEU A 384 -22.12 -9.55 4.70
C LEU A 384 -21.76 -8.12 4.29
N THR A 385 -21.29 -7.28 5.22
CA THR A 385 -20.98 -5.88 4.95
C THR A 385 -19.60 -5.51 5.51
N SER A 386 -19.04 -4.38 5.05
CA SER A 386 -17.79 -3.81 5.58
C SER A 386 -17.98 -2.93 6.83
N ALA A 387 -19.17 -2.94 7.45
CA ALA A 387 -19.49 -2.06 8.57
C ALA A 387 -18.62 -2.31 9.81
N SER A 388 -18.19 -1.22 10.43
CA SER A 388 -17.40 -1.27 11.68
C SER A 388 -18.28 -1.58 12.90
N LEU A 389 -17.71 -2.12 13.99
CA LEU A 389 -18.48 -2.41 15.21
C LEU A 389 -19.19 -1.16 15.79
N PRO A 390 -18.58 0.04 15.81
CA PRO A 390 -19.27 1.26 16.22
C PRO A 390 -20.43 1.66 15.30
N GLU A 391 -20.25 1.49 13.99
CA GLU A 391 -21.28 1.78 12.98
C GLU A 391 -22.49 0.86 13.11
N ILE A 392 -22.25 -0.45 13.26
CA ILE A 392 -23.29 -1.44 13.55
C ILE A 392 -24.04 -1.03 14.82
N GLY A 393 -23.31 -0.69 15.89
CA GLY A 393 -23.91 -0.24 17.14
C GLY A 393 -24.86 0.96 16.97
N ARG A 394 -24.43 1.95 16.19
CA ARG A 394 -25.24 3.13 15.83
C ARG A 394 -26.55 2.73 15.13
N GLN A 395 -26.47 1.82 14.17
CA GLN A 395 -27.61 1.39 13.35
C GLN A 395 -28.63 0.50 14.08
N PHE A 396 -28.27 -0.04 15.25
CA PHE A 396 -29.15 -0.86 16.10
C PHE A 396 -29.50 -0.17 17.42
N GLY A 397 -29.80 1.13 17.38
CA GLY A 397 -30.30 1.89 18.53
C GLY A 397 -29.22 2.50 19.43
N GLY A 398 -28.05 2.82 18.86
CA GLY A 398 -26.95 3.45 19.59
C GLY A 398 -26.27 2.52 20.60
N LYS A 399 -26.16 1.22 20.28
CA LYS A 399 -25.48 0.23 21.13
C LYS A 399 -23.97 0.47 21.11
N HIS A 400 -23.33 0.22 22.25
CA HIS A 400 -21.88 0.33 22.37
C HIS A 400 -21.19 -0.80 21.56
N HIS A 401 -20.01 -0.53 21.01
CA HIS A 401 -19.28 -1.48 20.14
C HIS A 401 -18.97 -2.81 20.85
N THR A 402 -18.75 -2.79 22.17
CA THR A 402 -18.54 -4.00 22.99
C THR A 402 -19.78 -4.90 23.05
N THR A 403 -20.99 -4.31 23.10
CA THR A 403 -22.26 -5.06 23.06
C THR A 403 -22.47 -5.72 21.71
N VAL A 404 -22.07 -5.04 20.63
CA VAL A 404 -22.11 -5.58 19.27
C VAL A 404 -21.16 -6.76 19.16
N LEU A 405 -19.91 -6.61 19.62
CA LEU A 405 -18.91 -7.68 19.62
C LEU A 405 -19.38 -8.91 20.41
N HIS A 406 -19.91 -8.71 21.63
CA HIS A 406 -20.47 -9.80 22.42
C HIS A 406 -21.61 -10.50 21.67
N SER A 407 -22.51 -9.74 21.05
CA SER A 407 -23.65 -10.29 20.29
C SER A 407 -23.19 -11.17 19.13
N ILE A 408 -22.19 -10.71 18.38
CA ILE A 408 -21.60 -11.43 17.26
C ILE A 408 -20.94 -12.73 17.74
N ASN A 409 -20.09 -12.66 18.77
CA ASN A 409 -19.39 -13.84 19.31
C ASN A 409 -20.38 -14.87 19.89
N LYS A 410 -21.47 -14.40 20.50
CA LYS A 410 -22.51 -15.27 21.03
C LYS A 410 -23.21 -16.05 19.92
N ILE A 411 -23.60 -15.39 18.82
CA ILE A 411 -24.22 -16.06 17.68
C ILE A 411 -23.23 -16.98 16.97
N ASP A 412 -21.97 -16.60 16.85
CA ASP A 412 -20.94 -17.45 16.23
C ASP A 412 -20.74 -18.77 16.99
N THR A 413 -20.66 -18.70 18.33
CA THR A 413 -20.56 -19.89 19.19
C THR A 413 -21.84 -20.73 19.11
N LEU A 414 -23.02 -20.12 19.24
CA LEU A 414 -24.29 -20.84 19.21
C LEU A 414 -24.52 -21.55 17.86
N ARG A 415 -24.11 -20.94 16.75
CA ARG A 415 -24.24 -21.52 15.41
C ARG A 415 -23.51 -22.87 15.27
N ARG A 416 -22.44 -23.11 16.04
CA ARG A 416 -21.68 -24.38 16.01
C ARG A 416 -22.40 -25.51 16.74
N THR A 417 -23.20 -25.18 17.75
CA THR A 417 -23.85 -26.15 18.63
C THR A 417 -25.35 -26.33 18.34
N ASP A 418 -26.01 -25.28 17.85
CA ASP A 418 -27.45 -25.24 17.57
C ASP A 418 -27.72 -25.38 16.06
N LYS A 419 -28.23 -26.56 15.68
CA LYS A 419 -28.55 -26.90 14.29
C LYS A 419 -29.71 -26.07 13.72
N GLU A 420 -30.69 -25.70 14.55
CA GLU A 420 -31.86 -24.90 14.13
C GLU A 420 -31.45 -23.45 13.88
N LEU A 421 -30.62 -22.88 14.76
CA LEU A 421 -30.04 -21.56 14.52
C LEU A 421 -29.18 -21.54 13.26
N ASN A 422 -28.32 -22.55 13.04
CA ASN A 422 -27.51 -22.62 11.84
C ASN A 422 -28.37 -22.66 10.57
N ARG A 423 -29.44 -23.47 10.55
CA ARG A 423 -30.38 -23.52 9.43
C ARG A 423 -31.09 -22.17 9.19
N THR A 424 -31.45 -21.48 10.27
CA THR A 424 -32.07 -20.15 10.21
C THR A 424 -31.12 -19.12 9.61
N ILE A 425 -29.86 -19.10 10.05
CA ILE A 425 -28.82 -18.22 9.51
C ILE A 425 -28.57 -18.52 8.04
N THR A 426 -28.45 -19.80 7.64
CA THR A 426 -28.26 -20.17 6.23
C THR A 426 -29.42 -19.70 5.35
N LYS A 427 -30.67 -19.91 5.77
CA LYS A 427 -31.84 -19.40 5.04
C LYS A 427 -31.82 -17.88 4.89
N LEU A 428 -31.41 -17.16 5.93
CA LEU A 428 -31.28 -15.71 5.89
C LEU A 428 -30.17 -15.27 4.94
N LEU A 429 -29.00 -15.95 4.98
CA LEU A 429 -27.90 -15.72 4.04
C LEU A 429 -28.34 -15.89 2.59
N ASP A 430 -29.01 -17.00 2.27
CA ASP A 430 -29.52 -17.31 0.93
C ASP A 430 -30.57 -16.32 0.43
N SER A 431 -31.31 -15.68 1.35
CA SER A 431 -32.29 -14.67 0.98
C SER A 431 -31.66 -13.30 0.71
N ILE A 432 -30.56 -12.99 1.39
CA ILE A 432 -29.93 -11.66 1.39
C ILE A 432 -28.91 -11.51 0.25
N GLN A 433 -28.28 -12.62 -0.16
CA GLN A 433 -27.43 -12.73 -1.35
C GLN A 433 -28.26 -13.02 -2.59
#